data_AF-A0A3C0KXR3-F1
#
_entry.id   AF-A0A3C0KXR3-F1
#
_cell.length_a   1.000
_cell.length_b   1.000
_cell.length_c   1.000
_cell.angle_alpha   90.00
_cell.angle_beta   90.00
_cell.angle_gamma   90.00
#
_symmetry.space_group_name_H-M   'P 1'
#
loop_
_entity.id
_entity.type
_entity.pdbx_description
1 polymer ?
#
loop_
_entity_poly.entity_id
_entity_poly.type
_entity_poly.pdbx_seq_one_letter_code
_entity_poly.pdbx_strand_id
1 'polypeptide(L)'
;AKIRQNDAAGREQILAAVCWAAFACPQAITPIFDALAKAWLGAEKGLVPAMAAEPDNLPSAPLESSFWQAFWSVIDQKNFDAISITAAVAGLGGAVHSSMLALSEAAAAQHPGASAAKTRPVPGHTDLKALATTPKNSLGYTLHQMVVDNGYDLEVLDRDAIQLSELPPALRYLNVRILQMHDVWHLAAGYSTSGSHEIAISAFQLAQFGHNYSAMFLAVVLMKSHVGTPRSFTLLLQLILEAWRHGRQVPAMMEIEWEAEWQHSIEDIRKRYDIKPYRSVLPANMLEVFGGGSWWQRLRLGWQLSRLLKQLKSGQNPYYA
;
A
#
# COMPACT_ATOMS: atom_id res chain seq x y z
N ALA A 1 -19.65 -8.70 -8.37
CA ALA A 1 -20.65 -9.76 -8.09
C ALA A 1 -20.03 -11.15 -7.99
N LYS A 2 -19.36 -11.66 -9.04
CA LYS A 2 -18.80 -13.04 -9.07
C LYS A 2 -17.82 -13.36 -7.92
N ILE A 3 -16.90 -12.45 -7.61
CA ILE A 3 -15.89 -12.65 -6.55
C ILE A 3 -16.51 -12.74 -5.15
N ARG A 4 -17.60 -12.01 -4.90
CA ARG A 4 -18.38 -12.10 -3.66
C ARG A 4 -18.94 -13.52 -3.45
N GLN A 5 -19.03 -14.34 -4.50
CA GLN A 5 -19.45 -15.74 -4.44
C GLN A 5 -18.27 -16.73 -4.38
N ASN A 6 -17.03 -16.25 -4.16
CA ASN A 6 -15.81 -17.06 -4.17
C ASN A 6 -15.50 -17.70 -5.54
N ASP A 7 -15.96 -17.09 -6.63
CA ASP A 7 -15.68 -17.51 -8.01
C ASP A 7 -14.19 -17.36 -8.36
N ALA A 8 -13.59 -18.41 -8.93
CA ALA A 8 -12.17 -18.42 -9.31
C ALA A 8 -11.89 -17.49 -10.49
N ALA A 9 -12.72 -17.56 -11.53
CA ALA A 9 -12.57 -16.74 -12.73
C ALA A 9 -12.64 -15.24 -12.41
N GLY A 10 -13.55 -14.84 -11.49
CA GLY A 10 -13.58 -13.46 -11.00
C GLY A 10 -12.28 -13.03 -10.30
N ARG A 11 -11.67 -13.90 -9.48
CA ARG A 11 -10.38 -13.57 -8.83
C ARG A 11 -9.26 -13.44 -9.85
N GLU A 12 -9.21 -14.34 -10.83
CA GLU A 12 -8.22 -14.33 -11.91
C GLU A 12 -8.31 -13.05 -12.74
N GLN A 13 -9.52 -12.55 -13.02
CA GLN A 13 -9.68 -11.27 -13.73
C GLN A 13 -9.11 -10.08 -12.95
N ILE A 14 -9.36 -10.01 -11.63
CA ILE A 14 -8.73 -8.97 -10.79
C ILE A 14 -7.23 -9.15 -10.80
N LEU A 15 -6.74 -10.37 -10.59
CA LEU A 15 -5.31 -10.67 -10.55
C LEU A 15 -4.60 -10.26 -11.84
N ALA A 16 -5.17 -10.62 -12.99
CA ALA A 16 -4.64 -10.21 -14.29
C ALA A 16 -4.53 -8.69 -14.40
N ALA A 17 -5.57 -7.95 -13.99
CA ALA A 17 -5.56 -6.49 -14.03
C ALA A 17 -4.52 -5.88 -13.09
N VAL A 18 -4.47 -6.31 -11.82
CA VAL A 18 -3.51 -5.75 -10.84
C VAL A 18 -2.06 -6.16 -11.13
N CYS A 19 -1.83 -7.38 -11.61
CA CYS A 19 -0.50 -7.83 -12.03
C CYS A 19 -0.04 -7.06 -13.27
N TRP A 20 -0.91 -6.88 -14.26
CA TRP A 20 -0.56 -6.08 -15.45
C TRP A 20 -0.24 -4.63 -15.07
N ALA A 21 -1.05 -4.00 -14.22
CA ALA A 21 -0.78 -2.65 -13.73
C ALA A 21 0.57 -2.54 -12.98
N ALA A 22 0.88 -3.52 -12.13
CA ALA A 22 2.09 -3.52 -11.32
C ALA A 22 3.37 -3.78 -12.14
N PHE A 23 3.34 -4.76 -13.04
CA PHE A 23 4.55 -5.29 -13.68
C PHE A 23 4.71 -4.90 -15.15
N ALA A 24 3.69 -4.30 -15.77
CA ALA A 24 3.72 -3.93 -17.18
C ALA A 24 3.22 -2.51 -17.47
N CYS A 25 2.19 -2.02 -16.78
CA CYS A 25 1.54 -0.74 -17.12
C CYS A 25 1.20 0.11 -15.89
N PRO A 26 2.19 0.84 -15.31
CA PRO A 26 1.97 1.66 -14.11
C PRO A 26 0.88 2.74 -14.27
N GLN A 27 0.67 3.27 -15.49
CA GLN A 27 -0.40 4.23 -15.75
C GLN A 27 -1.81 3.64 -15.56
N ALA A 28 -1.96 2.31 -15.64
CA ALA A 28 -3.23 1.64 -15.43
C ALA A 28 -3.59 1.46 -13.94
N ILE A 29 -2.66 1.71 -13.00
CA ILE A 29 -2.88 1.51 -11.56
C ILE A 29 -4.12 2.26 -11.07
N THR A 30 -4.15 3.59 -11.26
CA THR A 30 -5.26 4.42 -10.76
C THR A 30 -6.61 4.02 -11.36
N PRO A 31 -6.79 3.94 -12.70
CA PRO A 31 -8.09 3.58 -13.27
C PRO A 31 -8.56 2.18 -12.86
N ILE A 32 -7.65 1.20 -12.75
CA ILE A 32 -8.01 -0.16 -12.29
C ILE A 32 -8.47 -0.13 -10.84
N PHE A 33 -7.69 0.44 -9.93
CA PHE A 33 -8.06 0.46 -8.51
C PHE A 33 -9.29 1.32 -8.23
N ASP A 34 -9.48 2.45 -8.93
CA ASP A 34 -10.72 3.24 -8.84
C ASP A 34 -11.94 2.44 -9.32
N ALA A 35 -11.83 1.72 -10.44
CA ALA A 35 -12.90 0.86 -10.94
C ALA A 35 -13.22 -0.28 -9.97
N LEU A 36 -12.18 -0.94 -9.41
CA LEU A 36 -12.34 -1.99 -8.42
C LEU A 36 -12.99 -1.46 -7.14
N ALA A 37 -12.50 -0.35 -6.58
CA ALA A 37 -13.05 0.27 -5.38
C ALA A 37 -14.51 0.67 -5.58
N LYS A 38 -14.85 1.32 -6.70
CA LYS A 38 -16.23 1.71 -7.03
C LYS A 38 -17.14 0.49 -7.16
N ALA A 39 -16.69 -0.55 -7.86
CA ALA A 39 -17.48 -1.77 -8.05
C ALA A 39 -17.64 -2.59 -6.76
N TRP A 40 -16.64 -2.55 -5.87
CA TRP A 40 -16.58 -3.37 -4.68
C TRP A 40 -17.20 -2.70 -3.45
N LEU A 41 -16.88 -1.44 -3.19
CA LEU A 41 -17.32 -0.69 -2.02
C LEU A 41 -18.61 0.09 -2.26
N GLY A 42 -18.92 0.42 -3.52
CA GLY A 42 -20.04 1.26 -3.93
C GLY A 42 -19.59 2.65 -4.41
N ALA A 43 -20.51 3.41 -4.98
CA ALA A 43 -20.26 4.79 -5.40
C ALA A 43 -20.45 5.75 -4.21
N GLU A 44 -19.36 6.30 -3.69
CA GLU A 44 -19.38 7.40 -2.73
C GLU A 44 -18.87 8.71 -3.32
N LYS A 45 -19.24 9.83 -2.71
CA LYS A 45 -18.62 11.13 -2.94
C LYS A 45 -17.11 11.04 -2.64
N GLY A 46 -16.26 11.39 -3.59
CA GLY A 46 -14.81 11.47 -3.42
C GLY A 46 -13.99 10.52 -4.28
N LEU A 47 -14.57 9.41 -4.75
CA LEU A 47 -13.96 8.63 -5.84
C LEU A 47 -14.31 9.31 -7.17
N VAL A 48 -13.57 10.37 -7.51
CA VAL A 48 -13.61 10.91 -8.88
C VAL A 48 -12.96 9.85 -9.76
N PRO A 49 -13.69 9.25 -10.71
CA PRO A 49 -13.07 8.33 -11.64
C PRO A 49 -11.93 9.07 -12.34
N ALA A 50 -10.72 8.51 -12.35
CA ALA A 50 -9.74 8.93 -13.34
C ALA A 50 -10.43 8.90 -14.71
N MET A 51 -10.22 9.93 -15.53
CA MET A 51 -10.62 9.86 -16.93
C MET A 51 -9.98 8.59 -17.48
N ALA A 52 -10.80 7.60 -17.83
CA ALA A 52 -10.31 6.36 -18.38
C ALA A 52 -9.65 6.70 -19.71
N ALA A 53 -8.31 6.77 -19.73
CA ALA A 53 -7.60 6.51 -20.97
C ALA A 53 -8.09 5.15 -21.47
N GLU A 54 -8.44 5.05 -22.75
CA GLU A 54 -8.83 3.74 -23.30
C GLU A 54 -7.68 2.76 -23.06
N PRO A 55 -7.91 1.62 -22.38
CA PRO A 55 -6.86 0.70 -21.95
C PRO A 55 -5.93 0.27 -23.08
N ASP A 56 -6.46 0.21 -24.30
CA ASP A 56 -5.78 -0.26 -25.50
C ASP A 56 -4.65 0.67 -25.98
N ASN A 57 -4.55 1.89 -25.43
CA ASN A 57 -3.53 2.88 -25.82
C ASN A 57 -2.52 3.19 -24.70
N LEU A 58 -2.58 2.50 -23.56
CA LEU A 58 -1.62 2.73 -22.48
C LEU A 58 -0.27 2.06 -22.80
N PRO A 59 0.85 2.78 -22.66
CA PRO A 59 2.16 2.20 -22.90
C PRO A 59 2.44 1.12 -21.84
N SER A 60 2.82 -0.07 -22.30
CA SER A 60 3.07 -1.22 -21.43
C SER A 60 4.36 -1.93 -21.79
N ALA A 61 5.07 -2.45 -20.79
CA ALA A 61 6.21 -3.32 -20.98
C ALA A 61 5.76 -4.76 -21.26
N PRO A 62 6.49 -5.54 -22.08
CA PRO A 62 6.26 -6.96 -22.22
C PRO A 62 6.57 -7.71 -20.91
N LEU A 63 5.80 -8.75 -20.62
CA LEU A 63 6.06 -9.69 -19.52
C LEU A 63 6.74 -10.94 -20.08
N GLU A 64 8.05 -10.95 -20.03
CA GLU A 64 8.90 -12.02 -20.59
C GLU A 64 8.79 -13.33 -19.78
N SER A 65 9.20 -14.44 -20.40
CA SER A 65 9.24 -15.74 -19.71
C SER A 65 10.12 -15.73 -18.45
N SER A 66 11.22 -14.98 -18.47
CA SER A 66 12.11 -14.74 -17.33
C SER A 66 11.39 -14.09 -16.15
N PHE A 67 10.56 -13.08 -16.42
CA PHE A 67 9.70 -12.45 -15.42
C PHE A 67 8.79 -13.47 -14.75
N TRP A 68 8.08 -14.30 -15.54
CA TRP A 68 7.16 -15.29 -14.98
C TRP A 68 7.87 -16.35 -14.13
N GLN A 69 9.07 -16.78 -14.51
CA GLN A 69 9.88 -17.70 -13.70
C GLN A 69 10.21 -17.07 -12.33
N ALA A 70 10.65 -15.81 -12.31
CA ALA A 70 10.92 -15.09 -11.07
C ALA A 70 9.66 -14.88 -10.23
N PHE A 71 8.56 -14.48 -10.87
CA PHE A 71 7.27 -14.27 -10.23
C PHE A 71 6.77 -15.54 -9.53
N TRP A 72 6.72 -16.67 -10.25
CA TRP A 72 6.27 -17.94 -9.67
C TRP A 72 7.19 -18.45 -8.57
N SER A 73 8.51 -18.21 -8.67
CA SER A 73 9.44 -18.50 -7.57
C SER A 73 9.04 -17.78 -6.28
N VAL A 74 8.66 -16.49 -6.35
CA VAL A 74 8.15 -15.72 -5.19
C VAL A 74 6.78 -16.25 -4.70
N ILE A 75 5.89 -16.66 -5.61
CA ILE A 75 4.59 -17.22 -5.24
C ILE A 75 4.73 -18.58 -4.54
N ASP A 76 5.66 -19.43 -4.97
CA ASP A 76 5.87 -20.78 -4.45
C ASP A 76 6.62 -20.80 -3.10
N GLN A 77 7.34 -19.73 -2.77
CA GLN A 77 7.96 -19.58 -1.44
C GLN A 77 6.91 -19.65 -0.33
N LYS A 78 7.20 -20.47 0.68
CA LYS A 78 6.34 -20.64 1.87
C LYS A 78 6.86 -19.79 3.02
N ASN A 79 5.95 -19.35 3.89
CA ASN A 79 6.26 -18.70 5.18
C ASN A 79 7.08 -17.41 5.05
N PHE A 80 6.46 -16.36 4.51
CA PHE A 80 7.05 -15.02 4.62
C PHE A 80 6.78 -14.40 5.99
N ASP A 81 7.80 -13.75 6.53
CA ASP A 81 7.65 -12.61 7.43
C ASP A 81 7.63 -11.30 6.62
N ALA A 82 7.40 -10.16 7.28
CA ALA A 82 7.29 -8.86 6.62
C ALA A 82 8.57 -8.45 5.86
N ILE A 83 9.75 -8.80 6.37
CA ILE A 83 11.04 -8.41 5.77
C ILE A 83 11.33 -9.26 4.53
N SER A 84 11.15 -10.59 4.65
CA SER A 84 11.42 -11.54 3.58
C SER A 84 10.47 -11.37 2.39
N ILE A 85 9.18 -11.08 2.60
CA ILE A 85 8.28 -10.74 1.48
C ILE A 85 8.70 -9.42 0.83
N THR A 86 9.15 -8.45 1.62
CA THR A 86 9.54 -7.13 1.12
C THR A 86 10.70 -7.25 0.16
N ALA A 87 11.76 -7.97 0.58
CA ALA A 87 12.93 -8.25 -0.23
C ALA A 87 12.61 -9.10 -1.46
N ALA A 88 11.77 -10.14 -1.32
CA ALA A 88 11.39 -11.01 -2.44
C ALA A 88 10.61 -10.25 -3.52
N VAL A 89 9.68 -9.38 -3.13
CA VAL A 89 8.92 -8.52 -4.06
C VAL A 89 9.84 -7.48 -4.70
N ALA A 90 10.73 -6.84 -3.93
CA ALA A 90 11.70 -5.88 -4.48
C ALA A 90 12.59 -6.53 -5.53
N GLY A 91 13.01 -7.79 -5.31
CA GLY A 91 13.79 -8.58 -6.27
C GLY A 91 13.08 -8.81 -7.61
N LEU A 92 11.74 -8.80 -7.66
CA LEU A 92 10.99 -8.87 -8.93
C LEU A 92 11.25 -7.65 -9.83
N GLY A 93 11.64 -6.51 -9.25
CA GLY A 93 12.06 -5.33 -10.01
C GLY A 93 13.25 -5.61 -10.95
N GLY A 94 14.12 -6.58 -10.61
CA GLY A 94 15.21 -7.01 -11.49
C GLY A 94 14.77 -7.95 -12.63
N ALA A 95 13.54 -8.47 -12.56
CA ALA A 95 13.00 -9.41 -13.54
C ALA A 95 12.01 -8.77 -14.53
N VAL A 96 11.56 -7.54 -14.27
CA VAL A 96 10.71 -6.80 -15.21
C VAL A 96 11.50 -6.28 -16.41
N HIS A 97 10.82 -6.09 -17.55
CA HIS A 97 11.47 -5.59 -18.76
C HIS A 97 12.02 -4.17 -18.57
N SER A 98 13.14 -3.85 -19.21
CA SER A 98 13.90 -2.60 -19.02
C SER A 98 13.09 -1.32 -19.28
N SER A 99 12.07 -1.38 -20.15
CA SER A 99 11.17 -0.26 -20.40
C SER A 99 10.32 0.14 -19.18
N MET A 100 10.17 -0.74 -18.19
CA MET A 100 9.40 -0.44 -16.98
C MET A 100 9.95 0.74 -16.20
N LEU A 101 11.26 1.00 -16.25
CA LEU A 101 11.84 2.16 -15.57
C LEU A 101 11.24 3.46 -16.12
N ALA A 102 11.24 3.62 -17.44
CA ALA A 102 10.70 4.80 -18.11
C ALA A 102 9.17 4.92 -17.93
N LEU A 103 8.44 3.79 -17.97
CA LEU A 103 6.99 3.79 -17.73
C LEU A 103 6.63 4.18 -16.29
N SER A 104 7.41 3.69 -15.33
CA SER A 104 7.23 4.00 -13.90
C SER A 104 7.57 5.46 -13.61
N GLU A 105 8.64 5.99 -14.21
CA GLU A 105 8.99 7.41 -14.11
C GLU A 105 7.89 8.30 -14.69
N ALA A 106 7.37 7.96 -15.88
CA ALA A 106 6.28 8.72 -16.49
C ALA A 106 5.01 8.69 -15.62
N ALA A 107 4.63 7.54 -15.09
CA ALA A 107 3.48 7.41 -14.20
C ALA A 107 3.67 8.18 -12.89
N ALA A 108 4.84 8.07 -12.26
CA ALA A 108 5.21 8.82 -11.07
C ALA A 108 5.13 10.34 -11.31
N ALA A 109 5.74 10.84 -12.39
CA ALA A 109 5.73 12.25 -12.73
C ALA A 109 4.31 12.77 -13.06
N GLN A 110 3.40 11.92 -13.53
CA GLN A 110 2.03 12.31 -13.85
C GLN A 110 1.06 12.17 -12.67
N HIS A 111 1.44 11.45 -11.61
CA HIS A 111 0.57 11.19 -10.49
C HIS A 111 0.27 12.50 -9.71
N PRO A 112 -1.00 12.87 -9.46
CA PRO A 112 -1.34 14.13 -8.79
C PRO A 112 -0.70 14.30 -7.41
N GLY A 113 -0.66 13.24 -6.59
CA GLY A 113 -0.01 13.30 -5.28
C GLY A 113 1.51 13.11 -5.29
N ALA A 114 2.14 13.11 -6.47
CA ALA A 114 3.59 13.11 -6.66
C ALA A 114 4.10 14.44 -7.27
N SER A 115 3.28 15.49 -7.31
CA SER A 115 3.64 16.79 -7.91
C SER A 115 4.94 17.36 -7.36
N ALA A 116 5.17 17.24 -6.05
CA ALA A 116 6.39 17.63 -5.36
C ALA A 116 7.67 17.09 -6.03
N ALA A 117 7.64 15.91 -6.64
CA ALA A 117 8.79 15.28 -7.27
C ALA A 117 9.35 16.07 -8.47
N LYS A 118 8.56 17.00 -9.03
CA LYS A 118 8.98 17.87 -10.14
C LYS A 118 9.78 19.09 -9.69
N THR A 119 9.58 19.54 -8.46
CA THR A 119 10.05 20.87 -8.02
C THR A 119 10.83 20.85 -6.72
N ARG A 120 10.64 19.85 -5.86
CA ARG A 120 11.30 19.76 -4.56
C ARG A 120 12.62 18.98 -4.68
N PRO A 121 13.66 19.38 -3.92
CA PRO A 121 14.88 18.59 -3.83
C PRO A 121 14.60 17.25 -3.12
N VAL A 122 15.43 16.25 -3.41
CA VAL A 122 15.42 14.98 -2.66
C VAL A 122 15.74 15.29 -1.19
N PRO A 123 14.92 14.82 -0.22
CA PRO A 123 15.11 15.14 1.18
C PRO A 123 16.36 14.44 1.75
N GLY A 124 16.94 15.07 2.77
CA GLY A 124 18.04 14.49 3.55
C GLY A 124 17.58 13.37 4.48
N HIS A 125 18.47 12.94 5.38
CA HIS A 125 18.14 12.00 6.44
C HIS A 125 17.41 12.72 7.59
N THR A 126 16.46 12.03 8.21
CA THR A 126 15.82 12.50 9.44
C THR A 126 16.79 12.41 10.62
N ASP A 127 16.97 13.51 11.35
CA ASP A 127 17.83 13.54 12.53
C ASP A 127 17.10 12.96 13.76
N LEU A 128 17.46 11.73 14.14
CA LEU A 128 16.90 11.04 15.30
C LEU A 128 17.11 11.83 16.61
N LYS A 129 18.22 12.57 16.75
CA LYS A 129 18.47 13.38 17.95
C LYS A 129 17.50 14.55 18.02
N ALA A 130 17.18 15.17 16.88
CA ALA A 130 16.18 16.23 16.84
C ALA A 130 14.81 15.70 17.30
N LEU A 131 14.40 14.51 16.85
CA LEU A 131 13.13 13.88 17.25
C LEU A 131 13.06 13.66 18.77
N ALA A 132 14.15 13.23 19.41
CA ALA A 132 14.24 12.99 20.85
C ALA A 132 13.98 14.24 21.72
N THR A 133 14.20 15.44 21.16
CA THR A 133 14.06 16.72 21.88
C THR A 133 12.66 17.33 21.82
N THR A 134 11.76 16.74 21.03
CA THR A 134 10.38 17.23 20.85
C THR A 134 9.48 16.88 22.05
N PRO A 135 8.34 17.57 22.25
CA PRO A 135 7.39 17.27 23.32
C PRO A 135 6.94 15.81 23.32
N LYS A 136 6.74 15.23 24.50
CA LYS A 136 6.38 13.80 24.63
C LYS A 136 5.10 13.38 23.91
N ASN A 137 4.17 14.31 23.71
CA ASN A 137 2.89 14.08 23.01
C ASN A 137 2.95 14.48 21.53
N SER A 138 4.13 14.70 20.96
CA SER A 138 4.31 15.12 19.57
C SER A 138 4.54 13.95 18.62
N LEU A 139 4.37 14.21 17.32
CA LEU A 139 4.71 13.29 16.24
C LEU A 139 6.19 12.89 16.30
N GLY A 140 7.10 13.86 16.50
CA GLY A 140 8.53 13.60 16.52
C GLY A 140 8.93 12.65 17.64
N TYR A 141 8.42 12.87 18.85
CA TYR A 141 8.73 12.02 20.00
C TYR A 141 8.14 10.62 19.83
N THR A 142 6.92 10.52 19.29
CA THR A 142 6.28 9.24 18.99
C THR A 142 7.09 8.43 17.98
N LEU A 143 7.56 9.06 16.89
CA LEU A 143 8.43 8.42 15.91
C LEU A 143 9.76 7.97 16.52
N HIS A 144 10.39 8.83 17.34
CA HIS A 144 11.62 8.46 18.06
C HIS A 144 11.42 7.22 18.94
N GLN A 145 10.32 7.16 19.70
CA GLN A 145 10.02 6.00 20.54
C GLN A 145 9.83 4.73 19.70
N MET A 146 9.09 4.80 18.59
CA MET A 146 8.90 3.65 17.70
C MET A 146 10.23 3.08 17.19
N VAL A 147 11.17 3.95 16.82
CA VAL A 147 12.50 3.57 16.33
C VAL A 147 13.32 2.92 17.45
N VAL A 148 13.39 3.57 18.61
CA VAL A 148 14.21 3.10 19.75
C VAL A 148 13.66 1.82 20.37
N ASP A 149 12.35 1.71 20.58
CA ASP A 149 11.74 0.58 21.26
C ASP A 149 11.77 -0.70 20.41
N ASN A 150 11.69 -0.57 19.08
CA ASN A 150 11.74 -1.71 18.17
C ASN A 150 13.17 -2.02 17.66
N GLY A 151 14.14 -1.13 17.90
CA GLY A 151 15.51 -1.28 17.42
C GLY A 151 15.63 -1.24 15.89
N TYR A 152 14.76 -0.47 15.23
CA TYR A 152 14.74 -0.33 13.77
C TYR A 152 15.45 0.94 13.33
N ASP A 153 15.81 0.98 12.04
CA ASP A 153 16.27 2.19 11.39
C ASP A 153 15.07 3.08 11.03
N LEU A 154 15.29 4.40 10.94
CA LEU A 154 14.28 5.38 10.49
C LEU A 154 13.80 5.13 9.05
N GLU A 155 14.58 4.37 8.28
CA GLU A 155 14.25 3.95 6.93
C GLU A 155 14.31 2.45 6.84
N VAL A 156 13.25 1.84 6.31
CA VAL A 156 13.09 0.38 6.23
C VAL A 156 14.17 -0.28 5.34
N LEU A 157 14.79 0.48 4.44
CA LEU A 157 15.88 0.04 3.57
C LEU A 157 16.98 1.10 3.54
N ASP A 158 18.23 0.65 3.46
CA ASP A 158 19.37 1.52 3.20
C ASP A 158 19.29 2.07 1.76
N ARG A 159 18.98 3.37 1.64
CA ARG A 159 18.80 4.07 0.36
C ARG A 159 20.05 4.10 -0.52
N ASP A 160 21.23 4.03 0.10
CA ASP A 160 22.52 4.03 -0.60
C ASP A 160 22.82 2.61 -1.13
N ALA A 161 22.55 1.58 -0.32
CA ALA A 161 22.71 0.19 -0.72
C ALA A 161 21.80 -0.20 -1.91
N ILE A 162 20.59 0.36 -1.99
CA ILE A 162 19.65 0.11 -3.10
C ILE A 162 19.76 1.12 -4.25
N GLN A 163 20.79 1.98 -4.24
CA GLN A 163 21.13 2.89 -5.34
C GLN A 163 19.98 3.82 -5.77
N LEU A 164 19.18 4.34 -4.82
CA LEU A 164 18.08 5.27 -5.17
C LEU A 164 18.59 6.53 -5.90
N SER A 165 19.85 6.91 -5.70
CA SER A 165 20.51 8.03 -6.36
C SER A 165 20.58 7.88 -7.89
N GLU A 166 20.59 6.64 -8.39
CA GLU A 166 20.63 6.29 -9.82
C GLU A 166 19.26 6.32 -10.49
N LEU A 167 18.18 6.40 -9.72
CA LEU A 167 16.82 6.46 -10.27
C LEU A 167 16.56 7.80 -10.98
N PRO A 168 15.68 7.79 -12.01
CA PRO A 168 15.16 9.01 -12.61
C PRO A 168 14.52 9.95 -11.58
N PRO A 169 14.43 11.27 -11.87
CA PRO A 169 14.12 12.29 -10.87
C PRO A 169 12.84 12.03 -10.05
N ALA A 170 11.72 11.68 -10.69
CA ALA A 170 10.47 11.49 -9.97
C ALA A 170 10.54 10.25 -9.09
N LEU A 171 10.98 9.10 -9.64
CA LEU A 171 11.17 7.87 -8.88
C LEU A 171 12.17 8.04 -7.73
N ARG A 172 13.28 8.76 -7.94
CA ARG A 172 14.26 9.04 -6.89
C ARG A 172 13.64 9.81 -5.74
N TYR A 173 12.94 10.92 -6.04
CA TYR A 173 12.29 11.71 -5.00
C TYR A 173 11.24 10.89 -4.25
N LEU A 174 10.38 10.17 -4.97
CA LEU A 174 9.31 9.38 -4.36
C LEU A 174 9.85 8.29 -3.47
N ASN A 175 10.76 7.44 -3.96
CA ASN A 175 11.27 6.32 -3.17
C ASN A 175 12.04 6.79 -1.94
N VAL A 176 12.83 7.87 -2.04
CA VAL A 176 13.51 8.44 -0.87
C VAL A 176 12.49 8.98 0.14
N ARG A 177 11.50 9.77 -0.30
CA ARG A 177 10.49 10.33 0.61
C ARG A 177 9.64 9.23 1.25
N ILE A 178 9.35 8.15 0.52
CA ILE A 178 8.61 7.00 1.02
C ILE A 178 9.38 6.29 2.14
N LEU A 179 10.68 6.01 1.94
CA LEU A 179 11.50 5.41 2.99
C LEU A 179 11.55 6.28 4.23
N GLN A 180 11.69 7.59 4.05
CA GLN A 180 11.80 8.55 5.14
C GLN A 180 10.49 8.75 5.93
N MET A 181 9.33 8.66 5.26
CA MET A 181 8.03 9.06 5.82
C MET A 181 7.05 7.91 6.03
N HIS A 182 7.42 6.66 5.71
CA HIS A 182 6.52 5.50 5.84
C HIS A 182 5.89 5.40 7.25
N ASP A 183 6.71 5.44 8.30
CA ASP A 183 6.23 5.36 9.68
C ASP A 183 5.46 6.61 10.12
N VAL A 184 5.82 7.78 9.57
CA VAL A 184 5.07 9.02 9.77
C VAL A 184 3.67 8.89 9.20
N TRP A 185 3.52 8.26 8.03
CA TRP A 185 2.21 8.03 7.42
C TRP A 185 1.41 6.97 8.17
N HIS A 186 2.04 5.95 8.77
CA HIS A 186 1.36 5.05 9.71
C HIS A 186 0.71 5.87 10.83
N LEU A 187 1.50 6.68 11.52
CA LEU A 187 1.05 7.51 12.63
C LEU A 187 -0.04 8.51 12.22
N ALA A 188 0.22 9.34 11.21
CA ALA A 188 -0.69 10.40 10.81
C ALA A 188 -1.99 9.86 10.20
N ALA A 189 -1.92 8.87 9.31
CA ALA A 189 -3.08 8.31 8.64
C ALA A 189 -3.82 7.24 9.48
N GLY A 190 -3.29 6.83 10.63
CA GLY A 190 -3.99 5.95 11.57
C GLY A 190 -3.89 4.47 11.25
N TYR A 191 -2.76 4.05 10.66
CA TYR A 191 -2.40 2.65 10.51
C TYR A 191 -1.55 2.21 11.71
N SER A 192 -1.61 0.93 12.02
CA SER A 192 -0.71 0.30 13.01
C SER A 192 0.32 -0.52 12.26
N THR A 193 1.41 -0.90 12.93
CA THR A 193 2.49 -1.71 12.36
C THR A 193 2.18 -3.22 12.29
N SER A 194 0.89 -3.57 12.27
CA SER A 194 0.43 -4.95 12.12
C SER A 194 0.43 -5.36 10.65
N GLY A 195 0.70 -6.62 10.33
CA GLY A 195 0.81 -7.13 8.96
C GLY A 195 -0.41 -6.86 8.09
N SER A 196 -1.64 -6.85 8.65
CA SER A 196 -2.82 -6.45 7.85
C SER A 196 -2.78 -4.96 7.50
N HIS A 197 -2.34 -4.12 8.43
CA HIS A 197 -2.18 -2.69 8.18
C HIS A 197 -0.96 -2.36 7.32
N GLU A 198 0.07 -3.21 7.25
CA GLU A 198 1.13 -3.09 6.23
C GLU A 198 0.58 -3.32 4.81
N ILE A 199 -0.34 -4.27 4.66
CA ILE A 199 -1.08 -4.46 3.40
C ILE A 199 -1.97 -3.25 3.11
N ALA A 200 -2.65 -2.73 4.11
CA ALA A 200 -3.54 -1.58 3.97
C ALA A 200 -2.76 -0.30 3.61
N ILE A 201 -1.68 0.02 4.32
CA ILE A 201 -0.89 1.22 4.04
C ILE A 201 -0.21 1.14 2.67
N SER A 202 0.17 -0.05 2.20
CA SER A 202 0.66 -0.22 0.82
C SER A 202 -0.39 0.24 -0.20
N ALA A 203 -1.67 -0.06 0.01
CA ALA A 203 -2.75 0.42 -0.86
C ALA A 203 -3.04 1.92 -0.70
N PHE A 204 -2.88 2.47 0.50
CA PHE A 204 -2.96 3.91 0.76
C PHE A 204 -1.85 4.68 0.03
N GLN A 205 -0.60 4.21 0.14
CA GLN A 205 0.57 4.76 -0.55
C GLN A 205 0.40 4.69 -2.07
N LEU A 206 -0.11 3.56 -2.57
CA LEU A 206 -0.42 3.40 -4.00
C LEU A 206 -1.43 4.45 -4.49
N ALA A 207 -2.47 4.73 -3.70
CA ALA A 207 -3.49 5.74 -4.03
C ALA A 207 -2.97 7.18 -3.94
N GLN A 208 -2.06 7.45 -3.01
CA GLN A 208 -1.53 8.77 -2.74
C GLN A 208 -0.48 9.21 -3.78
N PHE A 209 0.40 8.31 -4.21
CA PHE A 209 1.54 8.70 -5.04
C PHE A 209 1.96 7.66 -6.09
N GLY A 210 1.11 6.68 -6.39
CA GLY A 210 1.35 5.74 -7.50
C GLY A 210 2.59 4.86 -7.31
N HIS A 211 2.97 4.55 -6.06
CA HIS A 211 4.18 3.81 -5.74
C HIS A 211 4.22 2.43 -6.40
N ASN A 212 5.12 2.24 -7.37
CA ASN A 212 5.17 1.00 -8.15
C ASN A 212 5.42 -0.23 -7.25
N TYR A 213 6.36 -0.15 -6.31
CA TYR A 213 6.60 -1.25 -5.38
C TYR A 213 5.33 -1.66 -4.60
N SER A 214 4.52 -0.70 -4.13
CA SER A 214 3.24 -1.02 -3.49
C SER A 214 2.29 -1.76 -4.44
N ALA A 215 2.28 -1.45 -5.74
CA ALA A 215 1.50 -2.20 -6.72
C ALA A 215 1.97 -3.65 -6.82
N MET A 216 3.29 -3.86 -6.93
CA MET A 216 3.92 -5.18 -7.00
C MET A 216 3.62 -6.01 -5.75
N PHE A 217 3.78 -5.40 -4.57
CA PHE A 217 3.51 -6.03 -3.28
C PHE A 217 2.05 -6.48 -3.16
N LEU A 218 1.09 -5.61 -3.48
CA LEU A 218 -0.33 -5.94 -3.43
C LEU A 218 -0.72 -7.04 -4.43
N ALA A 219 -0.14 -7.02 -5.63
CA ALA A 219 -0.35 -8.07 -6.63
C ALA A 219 0.16 -9.44 -6.12
N VAL A 220 1.35 -9.48 -5.51
CA VAL A 220 1.90 -10.69 -4.90
C VAL A 220 1.05 -11.17 -3.72
N VAL A 221 0.64 -10.28 -2.82
CA VAL A 221 -0.24 -10.61 -1.68
C VAL A 221 -1.55 -11.24 -2.16
N LEU A 222 -2.19 -10.66 -3.16
CA LEU A 222 -3.42 -11.20 -3.74
C LEU A 222 -3.19 -12.53 -4.45
N MET A 223 -2.10 -12.69 -5.20
CA MET A 223 -1.78 -13.94 -5.89
C MET A 223 -1.50 -15.07 -4.90
N LYS A 224 -0.69 -14.82 -3.87
CA LYS A 224 -0.44 -15.82 -2.81
C LYS A 224 -1.73 -16.22 -2.09
N SER A 225 -2.63 -15.26 -1.83
CA SER A 225 -3.95 -15.57 -1.29
C SER A 225 -4.79 -16.42 -2.25
N HIS A 226 -4.80 -16.11 -3.54
CA HIS A 226 -5.53 -16.89 -4.53
C HIS A 226 -5.05 -18.34 -4.62
N VAL A 227 -3.73 -18.58 -4.60
CA VAL A 227 -3.14 -19.92 -4.70
C VAL A 227 -3.23 -20.67 -3.38
N GLY A 228 -2.85 -20.04 -2.27
CA GLY A 228 -2.68 -20.73 -0.98
C GLY A 228 -3.91 -20.70 -0.07
N THR A 229 -4.71 -19.62 -0.10
CA THR A 229 -5.86 -19.48 0.80
C THR A 229 -7.00 -18.68 0.13
N PRO A 230 -7.68 -19.25 -0.88
CA PRO A 230 -8.66 -18.50 -1.69
C PRO A 230 -9.75 -17.78 -0.88
N ARG A 231 -10.11 -18.33 0.29
CA ARG A 231 -11.09 -17.73 1.21
C ARG A 231 -10.64 -16.38 1.79
N SER A 232 -9.33 -16.15 1.96
CA SER A 232 -8.80 -14.87 2.46
C SER A 232 -8.79 -13.79 1.39
N PHE A 233 -8.85 -14.14 0.10
CA PHE A 233 -8.77 -13.20 -1.01
C PHE A 233 -9.82 -12.09 -0.92
N THR A 234 -11.07 -12.47 -0.59
CA THR A 234 -12.17 -11.51 -0.43
C THR A 234 -11.92 -10.52 0.71
N LEU A 235 -11.29 -10.96 1.80
CA LEU A 235 -10.97 -10.11 2.95
C LEU A 235 -9.79 -9.19 2.63
N LEU A 236 -8.75 -9.71 1.99
CA LEU A 236 -7.60 -8.89 1.56
C LEU A 236 -8.02 -7.85 0.52
N LEU A 237 -8.86 -8.23 -0.45
CA LEU A 237 -9.40 -7.28 -1.41
C LEU A 237 -10.25 -6.19 -0.73
N GLN A 238 -11.08 -6.54 0.25
CA GLN A 238 -11.81 -5.55 1.06
C GLN A 238 -10.84 -4.57 1.75
N LEU A 239 -9.82 -5.09 2.44
CA LEU A 239 -8.83 -4.29 3.16
C LEU A 239 -8.09 -3.32 2.23
N ILE A 240 -7.59 -3.85 1.11
CA ILE A 240 -6.86 -3.10 0.08
C ILE A 240 -7.73 -1.99 -0.49
N LEU A 241 -8.98 -2.28 -0.87
CA LEU A 241 -9.85 -1.29 -1.49
C LEU A 241 -10.35 -0.24 -0.50
N GLU A 242 -10.55 -0.60 0.77
CA GLU A 242 -10.85 0.39 1.82
C GLU A 242 -9.69 1.37 2.03
N ALA A 243 -8.46 0.86 2.04
CA ALA A 243 -7.28 1.70 2.20
C ALA A 243 -6.92 2.49 0.93
N TRP A 244 -7.18 1.94 -0.26
CA TRP A 244 -7.16 2.70 -1.51
C TRP A 244 -8.12 3.90 -1.43
N ARG A 245 -9.39 3.64 -1.08
CA ARG A 245 -10.40 4.72 -0.94
C ARG A 245 -9.96 5.75 0.10
N HIS A 246 -9.41 5.31 1.22
CA HIS A 246 -8.87 6.20 2.23
C HIS A 246 -7.76 7.10 1.66
N GLY A 247 -6.81 6.52 0.92
CA GLY A 247 -5.78 7.29 0.22
C GLY A 247 -6.33 8.23 -0.84
N ARG A 248 -7.48 7.95 -1.46
CA ARG A 248 -8.15 8.90 -2.37
C ARG A 248 -8.85 10.05 -1.64
N GLN A 249 -9.14 9.92 -0.34
CA GLN A 249 -9.91 10.88 0.45
C GLN A 249 -9.04 11.78 1.33
N VAL A 250 -7.85 11.34 1.71
CA VAL A 250 -6.89 12.12 2.48
C VAL A 250 -6.13 13.08 1.54
N PRO A 251 -5.82 14.31 1.98
CA PRO A 251 -4.97 15.22 1.20
C PRO A 251 -3.61 14.62 0.84
N ALA A 252 -2.94 15.20 -0.15
CA ALA A 252 -1.65 14.71 -0.65
C ALA A 252 -0.58 14.78 0.45
N MET A 253 -0.28 13.62 1.06
CA MET A 253 0.64 13.50 2.19
C MET A 253 2.08 13.88 1.82
N MET A 254 2.46 13.80 0.55
CA MET A 254 3.78 14.22 0.07
C MET A 254 3.96 15.74 0.04
N GLU A 255 2.87 16.52 0.03
CA GLU A 255 2.95 17.97 0.01
C GLU A 255 3.10 18.58 1.41
N ILE A 256 2.92 17.77 2.47
CA ILE A 256 3.08 18.19 3.86
C ILE A 256 4.57 18.29 4.20
N GLU A 257 4.98 19.44 4.76
CA GLU A 257 6.30 19.66 5.34
C GLU A 257 6.40 18.97 6.71
N TRP A 258 6.48 17.64 6.71
CA TRP A 258 6.48 16.80 7.93
C TRP A 258 7.54 17.23 8.95
N GLU A 259 8.69 17.70 8.48
CA GLU A 259 9.76 18.21 9.33
C GLU A 259 9.37 19.41 10.18
N ALA A 260 8.45 20.25 9.69
CA ALA A 260 7.88 21.36 10.46
C ALA A 260 6.84 20.89 11.49
N GLU A 261 6.41 19.62 11.42
CA GLU A 261 5.35 19.05 12.25
C GLU A 261 5.86 18.24 13.43
N TRP A 262 7.17 18.01 13.55
CA TRP A 262 7.75 17.20 14.63
C TRP A 262 7.33 17.63 16.04
N GLN A 263 7.10 18.93 16.27
CA GLN A 263 6.76 19.48 17.58
C GLN A 263 5.25 19.37 17.91
N HIS A 264 4.41 19.03 16.94
CA HIS A 264 2.96 19.04 17.09
C HIS A 264 2.39 17.65 17.40
N SER A 265 1.25 17.60 18.07
CA SER A 265 0.53 16.35 18.31
C SER A 265 -0.04 15.79 17.00
N ILE A 266 -0.17 14.46 16.93
CA ILE A 266 -0.78 13.79 15.76
C ILE A 266 -2.22 14.27 15.57
N GLU A 267 -2.96 14.53 16.65
CA GLU A 267 -4.32 15.07 16.62
C GLU A 267 -4.38 16.47 16.00
N ASP A 268 -3.46 17.36 16.37
CA ASP A 268 -3.39 18.72 15.81
C ASP A 268 -3.04 18.69 14.33
N ILE A 269 -2.10 17.82 13.93
CA ILE A 269 -1.73 17.62 12.51
C ILE A 269 -2.94 17.12 11.72
N ARG A 270 -3.64 16.10 12.23
CA ARG A 270 -4.85 15.58 11.59
C ARG A 270 -5.92 16.65 11.41
N LYS A 271 -6.14 17.48 12.43
CA LYS A 271 -7.10 18.59 12.37
C LYS A 271 -6.65 19.65 11.36
N ARG A 272 -5.36 20.01 11.35
CA ARG A 272 -4.79 21.05 10.48
C ARG A 272 -4.90 20.69 9.01
N TYR A 273 -4.63 19.43 8.68
CA TYR A 273 -4.61 18.94 7.30
C TYR A 273 -5.87 18.18 6.91
N ASP A 274 -6.92 18.12 7.74
CA ASP A 274 -8.13 17.31 7.51
C ASP A 274 -7.82 15.82 7.21
N ILE A 275 -6.85 15.25 7.92
CA ILE A 275 -6.50 13.82 7.80
C ILE A 275 -7.44 13.03 8.71
N LYS A 276 -8.40 12.35 8.10
CA LYS A 276 -9.26 11.40 8.81
C LYS A 276 -8.47 10.10 9.04
N PRO A 277 -8.45 9.53 10.25
CA PRO A 277 -7.76 8.26 10.48
C PRO A 277 -8.42 7.10 9.73
N TYR A 278 -7.60 6.17 9.25
CA TYR A 278 -8.04 4.95 8.60
C TYR A 278 -8.96 4.14 9.52
N ARG A 279 -10.00 3.59 8.91
CA ARG A 279 -10.89 2.63 9.57
C ARG A 279 -11.16 1.50 8.59
N SER A 280 -11.16 0.28 9.10
CA SER A 280 -11.55 -0.92 8.37
C SER A 280 -12.64 -1.68 9.11
N VAL A 281 -13.48 -2.39 8.37
CA VAL A 281 -14.39 -3.41 8.95
C VAL A 281 -13.63 -4.66 9.40
N LEU A 282 -12.38 -4.78 8.97
CA LEU A 282 -11.45 -5.84 9.34
C LEU A 282 -10.61 -5.39 10.53
N PRO A 283 -10.30 -6.30 11.47
CA PRO A 283 -9.34 -6.02 12.54
C PRO A 283 -7.95 -5.72 12.00
N ALA A 284 -7.20 -4.86 12.70
CA ALA A 284 -5.83 -4.52 12.32
C ALA A 284 -4.88 -5.74 12.35
N ASN A 285 -5.01 -6.59 13.37
CA ASN A 285 -4.06 -7.65 13.69
C ASN A 285 -4.52 -9.07 13.25
N MET A 286 -5.24 -9.18 12.12
CA MET A 286 -5.75 -10.47 11.66
C MET A 286 -4.65 -11.52 11.46
N LEU A 287 -3.55 -11.13 10.81
CA LEU A 287 -2.46 -12.04 10.48
C LEU A 287 -1.75 -12.56 11.73
N GLU A 288 -1.53 -11.69 12.71
CA GLU A 288 -0.89 -12.01 13.98
C GLU A 288 -1.75 -12.96 14.82
N VAL A 289 -3.07 -12.71 14.88
CA VAL A 289 -3.99 -13.60 15.61
C VAL A 289 -3.99 -14.99 14.99
N PHE A 290 -3.97 -15.11 13.66
CA PHE A 290 -3.88 -16.41 12.99
C PHE A 290 -2.50 -17.08 13.15
N GLY A 291 -1.41 -16.31 13.12
CA GLY A 291 -0.05 -16.82 13.25
C GLY A 291 0.32 -17.25 14.68
N GLY A 292 -0.07 -16.47 15.70
CA GLY A 292 0.41 -16.64 17.07
C GLY A 292 -0.62 -16.38 18.18
N GLY A 293 -1.85 -15.98 17.85
CA GLY A 293 -2.90 -15.73 18.84
C GLY A 293 -3.37 -16.98 19.59
N SER A 294 -3.95 -16.77 20.78
CA SER A 294 -4.55 -17.84 21.58
C SER A 294 -5.73 -18.48 20.85
N TRP A 295 -6.10 -19.70 21.27
CA TRP A 295 -7.23 -20.42 20.68
C TRP A 295 -8.54 -19.61 20.72
N TRP A 296 -8.82 -18.92 21.83
CA TRP A 296 -10.00 -18.06 21.97
C TRP A 296 -9.96 -16.84 21.04
N GLN A 297 -8.79 -16.22 20.85
CA GLN A 297 -8.62 -15.10 19.93
C GLN A 297 -8.87 -15.56 18.48
N ARG A 298 -8.32 -16.71 18.09
CA ARG A 298 -8.51 -17.32 16.76
C ARG A 298 -9.97 -17.68 16.50
N LEU A 299 -10.67 -18.25 17.48
CA LEU A 299 -12.09 -18.56 17.35
C LEU A 299 -12.94 -17.31 17.20
N ARG A 300 -12.74 -16.30 18.06
CA ARG A 300 -13.47 -15.04 18.01
C ARG A 300 -13.26 -14.34 16.67
N LEU A 301 -12.01 -14.27 16.22
CA LEU A 301 -11.67 -13.68 14.92
C LEU A 301 -12.29 -14.48 13.77
N GLY A 302 -12.17 -15.82 13.79
CA GLY A 302 -12.77 -16.70 12.79
C GLY A 302 -14.28 -16.52 12.66
N TRP A 303 -14.99 -16.36 13.79
CA TRP A 303 -16.41 -16.06 13.79
C TRP A 303 -16.73 -14.67 13.21
N GLN A 304 -15.99 -13.63 13.63
CA GLN A 304 -16.15 -12.28 13.11
C GLN A 304 -15.93 -12.23 11.59
N LEU A 305 -14.84 -12.82 11.10
CA LEU A 305 -14.51 -12.85 9.67
C LEU A 305 -15.50 -13.71 8.88
N SER A 306 -15.99 -14.81 9.44
CA SER A 306 -17.04 -15.61 8.81
C SER A 306 -18.35 -14.82 8.65
N ARG A 307 -18.72 -14.01 9.66
CA ARG A 307 -19.88 -13.11 9.60
C ARG A 307 -19.70 -12.03 8.55
N LEU A 308 -18.52 -11.39 8.54
CA LEU A 308 -18.18 -10.37 7.56
C LEU A 308 -18.18 -10.94 6.14
N LEU A 309 -17.58 -12.12 5.92
CA LEU A 309 -17.61 -12.80 4.63
C LEU A 309 -19.06 -12.98 4.17
N LYS A 310 -19.96 -13.49 5.03
CA LYS A 310 -21.38 -13.65 4.69
C LYS A 310 -22.04 -12.33 4.28
N GLN A 311 -21.74 -11.22 4.96
CA GLN A 311 -22.24 -9.88 4.60
C GLN A 311 -21.68 -9.41 3.24
N LEU A 312 -20.38 -9.54 3.02
CA LEU A 312 -19.75 -9.21 1.74
C LEU A 312 -20.33 -10.07 0.60
N LYS A 313 -20.66 -11.34 0.85
CA LYS A 313 -21.31 -12.23 -0.13
C LYS A 313 -22.72 -11.76 -0.49
N SER A 314 -23.50 -11.28 0.48
CA SER A 314 -24.86 -10.76 0.25
C SER A 314 -24.86 -9.39 -0.44
N GLY A 315 -23.69 -8.77 -0.59
CA GLY A 315 -23.55 -7.43 -1.17
C GLY A 315 -23.89 -6.30 -0.20
N GLN A 316 -24.14 -6.60 1.06
CA GLN A 316 -24.27 -5.62 2.14
C GLN A 316 -22.87 -5.20 2.58
N ASN A 317 -22.51 -3.94 2.32
CA ASN A 317 -21.26 -3.39 2.81
C ASN A 317 -21.51 -2.83 4.24
N PRO A 318 -20.84 -3.36 5.28
CA PRO A 318 -21.08 -3.01 6.68
C PRO A 318 -20.82 -1.55 7.05
N TYR A 319 -20.23 -0.73 6.16
CA TYR A 319 -20.16 0.73 6.32
C TYR A 319 -21.48 1.46 6.03
N TYR A 320 -22.49 0.79 5.46
CA TYR A 320 -23.74 1.41 4.98
C TYR A 320 -25.00 0.69 5.48
N ALA A 321 -25.01 0.31 6.76
CA ALA A 321 -26.25 0.12 7.51
C ALA A 321 -26.59 1.42 8.24
#